data_AF-A0A929MKB9-F1
#
_entry.id   AF-A0A929MKB9-F1
#
_cell.length_a   1.000
_cell.length_b   1.000
_cell.length_c   1.000
_cell.angle_alpha   90.00
_cell.angle_beta   90.00
_cell.angle_gamma   90.00
#
_symmetry.space_group_name_H-M   'P 1'
#
loop_
_entity.id
_entity.type
_entity.pdbx_description
1 polymer ?
#
loop_
_entity_poly.entity_id
_entity_poly.type
_entity_poly.pdbx_seq_one_letter_code
_entity_poly.pdbx_strand_id
1 'polypeptide(L)'
;MSQLNQATNDGQLDYRDNEAYFEAAWIFNQDEYSRESFAAEFNEILTERVGENWREHKVNTPIKEKALLVVYEAWIQGLDQLHQNELLAEGEELLEDESDDGWWQVEVIAYLEPDDKVAFSIEELLFKLQNLMANKELGDHVFFEGFDYVGLYNKETGVKDEENGLPTLYVCCGS
;
A
#
# COMPACT_ATOMS: atom_id res chain seq x y z
N MET A 1 25.60 16.20 7.42
CA MET A 1 25.32 16.58 6.03
C MET A 1 23.97 15.99 5.68
N SER A 2 22.91 16.79 5.83
CA SER A 2 21.54 16.42 5.45
C SER A 2 21.43 16.65 3.95
N GLN A 3 21.23 15.58 3.18
CA GLN A 3 21.04 15.69 1.73
C GLN A 3 19.56 15.95 1.45
N LEU A 4 19.33 17.14 0.88
CA LEU A 4 18.29 17.53 -0.06
C LEU A 4 16.84 17.07 0.20
N ASN A 5 16.09 17.96 0.83
CA ASN A 5 14.70 18.22 0.41
C ASN A 5 14.74 18.79 -1.02
N GLN A 6 14.53 17.94 -2.03
CA GLN A 6 13.99 18.41 -3.30
C GLN A 6 12.47 18.33 -3.19
N ALA A 7 11.85 19.44 -2.78
CA ALA A 7 10.43 19.62 -3.03
C ALA A 7 10.20 19.52 -4.55
N THR A 8 9.53 18.47 -5.00
CA THR A 8 9.10 18.31 -6.39
C THR A 8 8.02 19.36 -6.66
N ASN A 9 8.42 20.45 -7.30
CA ASN A 9 7.57 21.62 -7.63
C ASN A 9 6.51 21.36 -8.74
N ASP A 10 6.08 20.10 -8.92
CA ASP A 10 5.26 19.67 -10.06
C ASP A 10 3.81 19.27 -9.68
N GLY A 11 3.37 19.66 -8.48
CA GLY A 11 2.03 19.30 -7.96
C GLY A 11 1.84 17.79 -7.84
N GLN A 12 2.87 17.08 -7.39
CA GLN A 12 2.88 15.63 -7.15
C GLN A 12 2.96 15.39 -5.64
N LEU A 13 2.34 14.30 -5.14
CA LEU A 13 2.73 13.81 -3.83
C LEU A 13 4.12 13.22 -3.95
N ASP A 14 5.07 13.80 -3.21
CA ASP A 14 6.22 13.04 -2.79
C ASP A 14 5.69 11.97 -1.84
N TYR A 15 5.80 10.69 -2.20
CA TYR A 15 5.41 9.60 -1.31
C TYR A 15 6.27 9.53 -0.04
N ARG A 16 7.29 10.39 0.09
CA ARG A 16 8.03 10.65 1.34
C ARG A 16 7.36 11.70 2.23
N ASP A 17 6.35 12.41 1.73
CA ASP A 17 5.54 13.38 2.49
C ASP A 17 4.40 12.66 3.22
N ASN A 18 4.74 11.98 4.32
CA ASN A 18 3.79 11.23 5.15
C ASN A 18 2.62 12.11 5.66
N GLU A 19 2.82 13.43 5.80
CA GLU A 19 1.76 14.37 6.22
C GLU A 19 0.53 14.33 5.32
N ALA A 20 0.70 14.00 4.03
CA ALA A 20 -0.42 13.95 3.09
C ALA A 20 -1.31 12.71 3.24
N TYR A 21 -0.79 11.62 3.82
CA TYR A 21 -1.49 10.34 3.93
C TYR A 21 -2.23 10.17 5.27
N PHE A 22 -1.82 10.87 6.33
CA PHE A 22 -2.49 10.82 7.64
C PHE A 22 -3.99 11.19 7.61
N GLU A 23 -4.44 11.92 6.59
CA GLU A 23 -5.85 12.26 6.42
C GLU A 23 -6.67 11.06 5.90
N ALA A 24 -6.06 10.10 5.20
CA ALA A 24 -6.72 8.91 4.68
C ALA A 24 -6.94 7.90 5.81
N ALA A 25 -8.01 8.04 6.57
CA ALA A 25 -8.32 7.16 7.70
C ALA A 25 -8.98 5.86 7.25
N TRP A 26 -8.21 4.90 6.74
CA TRP A 26 -8.72 3.58 6.35
C TRP A 26 -8.42 2.51 7.39
N ILE A 27 -9.36 1.59 7.62
CA ILE A 27 -9.18 0.41 8.45
C ILE A 27 -9.30 -0.81 7.55
N PHE A 28 -8.21 -1.55 7.39
CA PHE A 28 -8.21 -2.79 6.63
C PHE A 28 -8.99 -3.88 7.36
N ASN A 29 -9.66 -4.74 6.61
CA ASN A 29 -10.45 -5.85 7.14
C ASN A 29 -10.51 -7.01 6.13
N GLN A 30 -11.17 -8.11 6.51
CA GLN A 30 -11.30 -9.32 5.69
C GLN A 30 -12.46 -9.29 4.67
N ASP A 31 -13.06 -8.12 4.43
CA ASP A 31 -14.12 -7.97 3.42
C ASP A 31 -13.53 -7.59 2.06
N GLU A 32 -14.02 -8.26 1.01
CA GLU A 32 -13.79 -7.83 -0.37
C GLU A 32 -14.75 -6.69 -0.73
N TYR A 33 -14.22 -5.69 -1.44
CA TYR A 33 -14.99 -4.52 -1.84
C TYR A 33 -15.16 -4.45 -3.35
N SER A 34 -16.36 -4.08 -3.77
CA SER A 34 -16.56 -3.51 -5.11
C SER A 34 -16.01 -2.08 -5.15
N ARG A 35 -15.69 -1.57 -6.35
CA ARG A 35 -15.23 -0.18 -6.49
C ARG A 35 -16.27 0.83 -5.99
N GLU A 36 -17.55 0.56 -6.20
CA GLU A 36 -18.64 1.43 -5.78
C GLU A 36 -18.80 1.47 -4.26
N SER A 37 -18.83 0.31 -3.60
CA SER A 37 -18.96 0.23 -2.14
C SER A 37 -17.76 0.83 -1.43
N PHE A 38 -16.54 0.57 -1.91
CA PHE A 38 -15.33 1.18 -1.35
C PHE A 38 -15.35 2.70 -1.49
N ALA A 39 -15.65 3.20 -2.70
CA ALA A 39 -15.66 4.64 -2.94
C ALA A 39 -16.71 5.35 -2.08
N ALA A 40 -17.89 4.74 -1.86
CA ALA A 40 -18.91 5.30 -0.99
C ALA A 40 -18.41 5.47 0.45
N GLU A 41 -17.86 4.40 1.04
CA GLU A 41 -17.35 4.41 2.41
C GLU A 41 -16.14 5.34 2.57
N PHE A 42 -15.18 5.27 1.65
CA PHE A 42 -14.01 6.15 1.64
C PHE A 42 -14.41 7.64 1.58
N ASN A 43 -15.43 7.97 0.77
CA ASN A 43 -15.95 9.33 0.67
C ASN A 43 -16.63 9.80 1.96
N GLU A 44 -17.39 8.93 2.62
CA GLU A 44 -18.03 9.23 3.90
C GLU A 44 -16.95 9.55 4.96
N ILE A 45 -15.97 8.66 5.11
CA ILE A 45 -14.84 8.82 6.04
C ILE A 45 -14.11 10.15 5.84
N LEU A 46 -13.71 10.47 4.59
CA LEU A 46 -12.99 11.73 4.34
C LEU A 46 -13.86 12.96 4.51
N THR A 47 -15.15 12.86 4.19
CA THR A 47 -16.09 13.96 4.43
C THR A 47 -16.25 14.24 5.92
N GLU A 48 -16.31 13.21 6.75
CA GLU A 48 -16.39 13.36 8.21
C GLU A 48 -15.10 13.88 8.82
N ARG A 49 -13.94 13.39 8.37
CA ARG A 49 -12.64 13.72 8.95
C ARG A 49 -12.07 15.05 8.47
N VAL A 50 -12.24 15.36 7.18
CA VAL A 50 -11.59 16.49 6.50
C VAL A 50 -12.61 17.55 6.07
N GLY A 51 -13.84 17.14 5.72
CA GLY A 51 -14.93 18.02 5.27
C GLY A 51 -15.37 17.72 3.83
N GLU A 52 -16.50 18.29 3.41
CA GLU A 52 -17.08 18.08 2.05
C GLU A 52 -16.11 18.47 0.92
N ASN A 53 -15.18 19.38 1.18
CA ASN A 53 -14.17 19.87 0.24
C ASN A 53 -12.85 19.06 0.29
N TRP A 54 -12.82 17.86 0.90
CA TRP A 54 -11.59 17.05 1.02
C TRP A 54 -10.85 16.82 -0.31
N ARG A 55 -11.56 16.84 -1.44
CA ARG A 55 -10.96 16.71 -2.79
C ARG A 55 -10.00 17.85 -3.15
N GLU A 56 -10.09 18.98 -2.45
CA GLU A 56 -9.17 20.12 -2.57
C GLU A 56 -7.98 20.02 -1.60
N HIS A 57 -8.00 19.05 -0.69
CA HIS A 57 -6.92 18.82 0.28
C HIS A 57 -5.80 17.98 -0.31
N LYS A 58 -4.65 18.01 0.37
CA LYS A 58 -3.43 17.30 -0.05
C LYS A 58 -3.64 15.80 -0.22
N VAL A 59 -4.50 15.18 0.59
CA VAL A 59 -4.82 13.74 0.52
C VAL A 59 -5.28 13.30 -0.88
N ASN A 60 -5.94 14.18 -1.64
CA ASN A 60 -6.41 13.88 -3.00
C ASN A 60 -5.34 14.13 -4.09
N THR A 61 -4.13 14.52 -3.72
CA THR A 61 -3.06 14.78 -4.69
C THR A 61 -2.62 13.45 -5.33
N PRO A 62 -2.50 13.34 -6.67
CA PRO A 62 -2.13 12.07 -7.30
C PRO A 62 -0.66 11.67 -7.10
N ILE A 63 -0.42 10.36 -7.02
CA ILE A 63 0.91 9.75 -7.09
C ILE A 63 1.19 9.42 -8.57
N LYS A 64 2.07 10.18 -9.23
CA LYS A 64 2.31 10.10 -10.68
C LYS A 64 3.28 8.98 -11.06
N GLU A 65 2.96 7.75 -10.67
CA GLU A 65 3.70 6.55 -11.05
C GLU A 65 2.86 5.65 -11.95
N LYS A 66 3.48 5.14 -13.02
CA LYS A 66 2.81 4.22 -13.96
C LYS A 66 2.71 2.79 -13.42
N ALA A 67 3.57 2.46 -12.46
CA ALA A 67 3.55 1.25 -11.68
C ALA A 67 4.37 1.47 -10.41
N LEU A 68 4.01 0.77 -9.35
CA LEU A 68 4.76 0.76 -8.09
C LEU A 68 4.69 -0.63 -7.47
N LEU A 69 5.55 -0.85 -6.48
CA LEU A 69 5.45 -1.97 -5.55
C LEU A 69 4.93 -1.46 -4.21
N VAL A 70 4.06 -2.25 -3.57
CA VAL A 70 3.70 -2.06 -2.17
C VAL A 70 4.19 -3.24 -1.36
N VAL A 71 4.74 -2.97 -0.17
CA VAL A 71 5.13 -3.99 0.81
C VAL A 71 4.20 -3.86 2.00
N TYR A 72 3.62 -4.95 2.47
CA TYR A 72 2.81 -4.95 3.68
C TYR A 72 3.02 -6.23 4.48
N GLU A 73 2.85 -6.13 5.79
CA GLU A 73 2.92 -7.27 6.70
C GLU A 73 1.55 -7.97 6.78
N ALA A 74 1.56 -9.29 6.77
CA ALA A 74 0.36 -10.09 6.97
C ALA A 74 0.72 -11.48 7.50
N TRP A 75 -0.27 -12.16 8.06
CA TRP A 75 -0.22 -13.57 8.40
C TRP A 75 -0.93 -14.37 7.32
N ILE A 76 -0.26 -15.43 6.85
CA ILE A 76 -0.80 -16.39 5.87
C ILE A 76 -0.63 -17.83 6.35
N GLN A 77 -1.48 -18.73 5.87
CA GLN A 77 -1.43 -20.18 6.06
C GLN A 77 -0.78 -20.90 4.88
N GLY A 78 -0.53 -20.21 3.78
CA GLY A 78 0.08 -20.79 2.58
C GLY A 78 0.16 -19.83 1.40
N LEU A 79 0.93 -20.23 0.38
CA LEU A 79 1.12 -19.46 -0.86
C LEU A 79 -0.16 -19.30 -1.68
N ASP A 80 -1.19 -20.12 -1.43
CA ASP A 80 -2.48 -20.02 -2.11
C ASP A 80 -3.27 -18.76 -1.72
N GLN A 81 -2.87 -18.07 -0.64
CA GLN A 81 -3.40 -16.75 -0.29
C GLN A 81 -2.71 -15.59 -1.03
N LEU A 82 -1.61 -15.84 -1.75
CA LEU A 82 -0.98 -14.80 -2.59
C LEU A 82 -1.75 -14.61 -3.90
N HIS A 83 -1.99 -13.35 -4.25
CA HIS A 83 -2.53 -12.99 -5.56
C HIS A 83 -1.46 -13.11 -6.64
N GLN A 84 -1.88 -13.17 -7.91
CA GLN A 84 -0.97 -13.34 -9.05
C GLN A 84 0.07 -12.21 -9.21
N ASN A 85 -0.21 -11.05 -8.63
CA ASN A 85 0.67 -9.89 -8.62
C ASN A 85 1.47 -9.76 -7.32
N GLU A 86 1.52 -10.82 -6.49
CA GLU A 86 2.19 -10.84 -5.19
C GLU A 86 3.34 -11.84 -5.15
N LEU A 87 4.32 -11.56 -4.29
CA LEU A 87 5.40 -12.46 -3.91
C LEU A 87 5.80 -12.21 -2.45
N LEU A 88 6.51 -13.16 -1.84
CA LEU A 88 7.10 -12.99 -0.51
C LEU A 88 8.44 -12.26 -0.61
N ALA A 89 8.66 -11.25 0.23
CA ALA A 89 9.92 -10.48 0.24
C ALA A 89 11.14 -11.36 0.58
N GLU A 90 10.95 -12.36 1.44
CA GLU A 90 11.99 -13.31 1.86
C GLU A 90 12.02 -14.60 1.02
N GLY A 91 11.26 -14.65 -0.07
CA GLY A 91 11.13 -15.86 -0.90
C GLY A 91 10.19 -16.92 -0.31
N GLU A 92 9.89 -17.94 -1.10
CA GLU A 92 8.95 -19.02 -0.73
C GLU A 92 9.52 -19.97 0.33
N GLU A 93 10.85 -20.02 0.46
CA GLU A 93 11.57 -20.82 1.45
C GLU A 93 11.20 -20.46 2.90
N LEU A 94 10.67 -19.26 3.15
CA LEU A 94 10.19 -18.82 4.45
C LEU A 94 9.11 -19.77 5.03
N LEU A 95 8.30 -20.38 4.16
CA LEU A 95 7.25 -21.30 4.60
C LEU A 95 7.76 -22.71 4.95
N GLU A 96 9.06 -22.97 4.78
CA GLU A 96 9.72 -24.17 5.31
C GLU A 96 10.04 -24.05 6.82
N ASP A 97 10.03 -22.84 7.37
CA ASP A 97 10.26 -22.58 8.80
C ASP A 97 9.05 -22.91 9.67
N GLU A 98 9.27 -23.02 11.00
CA GLU A 98 8.19 -23.27 11.96
C GLU A 98 7.17 -22.12 11.94
N SER A 99 5.90 -22.45 11.67
CA SER A 99 4.78 -21.51 11.80
C SER A 99 4.31 -21.38 13.24
N ASP A 100 3.69 -20.23 13.55
CA ASP A 100 2.97 -20.01 14.79
C ASP A 100 1.50 -20.43 14.60
N ASP A 101 1.09 -21.53 15.24
CA ASP A 101 -0.24 -22.12 15.11
C ASP A 101 -0.74 -22.30 13.65
N GLY A 102 0.19 -22.59 12.73
CA GLY A 102 -0.11 -22.77 11.30
C GLY A 102 -0.17 -21.48 10.49
N TRP A 103 0.30 -20.37 11.05
CA TRP A 103 0.42 -19.08 10.39
C TRP A 103 1.88 -18.62 10.31
N TRP A 104 2.24 -18.02 9.17
CA TRP A 104 3.52 -17.35 8.98
C TRP A 104 3.26 -15.86 8.87
N GLN A 105 3.96 -15.08 9.69
CA GLN A 105 4.06 -13.64 9.51
C GLN A 105 5.02 -13.40 8.35
N VAL A 106 4.57 -12.69 7.32
CA VAL A 106 5.31 -12.47 6.09
C VAL A 106 5.25 -11.01 5.67
N GLU A 107 6.27 -10.55 4.95
CA GLU A 107 6.19 -9.34 4.14
C GLU A 107 5.80 -9.72 2.70
N VAL A 108 4.65 -9.23 2.26
CA VAL A 108 4.14 -9.43 0.89
C VAL A 108 4.48 -8.22 0.05
N ILE A 109 5.07 -8.45 -1.13
CA ILE A 109 5.32 -7.42 -2.15
C ILE A 109 4.27 -7.58 -3.24
N ALA A 110 3.49 -6.53 -3.51
CA ALA A 110 2.50 -6.53 -4.58
C ALA A 110 2.83 -5.51 -5.68
N TYR A 111 2.75 -5.93 -6.93
CA TYR A 111 2.85 -5.07 -8.11
C TYR A 111 1.51 -4.43 -8.44
N LEU A 112 1.47 -3.10 -8.51
CA LEU A 112 0.28 -2.32 -8.81
C LEU A 112 0.49 -1.39 -10.00
N GLU A 113 -0.57 -1.24 -10.79
CA GLU A 113 -0.69 -0.22 -11.84
C GLU A 113 -1.94 0.61 -11.61
N PRO A 114 -1.92 1.90 -11.95
CA PRO A 114 -3.11 2.72 -11.88
C PRO A 114 -4.10 2.30 -12.97
N ASP A 115 -5.39 2.44 -12.68
CA ASP A 115 -6.49 2.07 -13.55
C ASP A 115 -6.47 2.92 -14.82
N ASP A 116 -6.11 4.20 -14.70
CA ASP A 116 -5.99 5.15 -15.81
C ASP A 116 -4.65 5.08 -16.56
N LYS A 117 -3.69 4.28 -16.06
CA LYS A 117 -2.32 4.14 -16.59
C LYS A 117 -1.47 5.42 -16.52
N VAL A 118 -1.89 6.41 -15.74
CA VAL A 118 -1.22 7.72 -15.59
C VAL A 118 -0.77 7.94 -14.15
N ALA A 119 -1.66 7.80 -13.17
CA ALA A 119 -1.36 8.09 -11.77
C ALA A 119 -2.33 7.38 -10.82
N PHE A 120 -1.88 7.11 -9.59
CA PHE A 120 -2.76 6.62 -8.53
C PHE A 120 -3.43 7.77 -7.80
N SER A 121 -4.71 7.62 -7.49
CA SER A 121 -5.31 8.31 -6.35
C SER A 121 -5.09 7.50 -5.07
N ILE A 122 -5.12 8.16 -3.92
CA ILE A 122 -5.05 7.45 -2.62
C ILE A 122 -6.26 6.50 -2.44
N GLU A 123 -7.45 6.90 -2.91
CA GLU A 123 -8.66 6.06 -2.89
C GLU A 123 -8.43 4.76 -3.66
N GLU A 124 -7.87 4.86 -4.87
CA GLU A 124 -7.57 3.70 -5.69
C GLU A 124 -6.51 2.79 -5.06
N LEU A 125 -5.44 3.38 -4.51
CA LEU A 125 -4.37 2.61 -3.91
C LEU A 125 -4.87 1.83 -2.69
N LEU A 126 -5.65 2.47 -1.81
CA LEU A 126 -6.26 1.82 -0.65
C LEU A 126 -7.31 0.79 -1.06
N PHE A 127 -8.07 1.03 -2.13
CA PHE A 127 -8.99 0.03 -2.69
C PHE A 127 -8.27 -1.25 -3.13
N LYS A 128 -7.13 -1.10 -3.83
CA LYS A 128 -6.32 -2.25 -4.25
C LYS A 128 -5.75 -2.97 -3.03
N LEU A 129 -5.17 -2.23 -2.07
CA LEU A 129 -4.62 -2.80 -0.83
C LEU A 129 -5.68 -3.55 -0.01
N GLN A 130 -6.87 -2.97 0.18
CA GLN A 130 -8.00 -3.60 0.88
C GLN A 130 -8.30 -4.99 0.29
N ASN A 131 -8.43 -5.10 -1.03
CA ASN A 131 -8.75 -6.37 -1.66
C ASN A 131 -7.57 -7.35 -1.67
N LEU A 132 -6.33 -6.88 -1.70
CA LEU A 132 -5.15 -7.74 -1.56
C LEU A 132 -5.04 -8.31 -0.14
N MET A 133 -5.46 -7.55 0.87
CA MET A 133 -5.37 -7.95 2.28
C MET A 133 -6.62 -8.73 2.76
N ALA A 134 -7.74 -8.67 2.03
CA ALA A 134 -9.02 -9.24 2.46
C ALA A 134 -8.97 -10.75 2.75
N ASN A 135 -8.09 -11.50 2.08
CA ASN A 135 -7.92 -12.93 2.31
C ASN A 135 -6.80 -13.27 3.30
N LYS A 136 -6.23 -12.29 4.01
CA LYS A 136 -5.09 -12.45 4.93
C LYS A 136 -5.49 -12.08 6.36
N GLU A 137 -4.65 -12.45 7.33
CA GLU A 137 -4.81 -12.04 8.72
C GLU A 137 -3.83 -10.89 9.01
N LEU A 138 -4.33 -9.77 9.51
CA LEU A 138 -3.51 -8.56 9.71
C LEU A 138 -3.12 -8.35 11.18
N GLY A 139 -3.60 -9.21 12.08
CA GLY A 139 -3.42 -9.04 13.51
C GLY A 139 -4.08 -7.75 14.00
N ASP A 140 -3.44 -7.08 14.96
CA ASP A 140 -3.95 -5.82 15.51
C ASP A 140 -3.60 -4.60 14.63
N HIS A 141 -2.73 -4.76 13.63
CA HIS A 141 -2.21 -3.67 12.79
C HIS A 141 -3.08 -3.43 11.54
N VAL A 142 -4.26 -2.84 11.73
CA VAL A 142 -5.25 -2.65 10.66
C VAL A 142 -5.50 -1.20 10.27
N PHE A 143 -5.04 -0.23 11.06
CA PHE A 143 -5.29 1.19 10.81
C PHE A 143 -4.22 1.79 9.89
N PHE A 144 -4.59 2.29 8.71
CA PHE A 144 -3.64 2.91 7.78
C PHE A 144 -3.06 4.22 8.34
N GLU A 145 -1.72 4.31 8.41
CA GLU A 145 -0.99 5.48 8.92
C GLU A 145 -0.15 6.20 7.87
N GLY A 146 -0.04 5.64 6.66
CA GLY A 146 0.74 6.24 5.58
C GLY A 146 1.61 5.25 4.84
N PHE A 147 2.62 5.77 4.16
CA PHE A 147 3.56 4.98 3.37
C PHE A 147 4.99 5.42 3.62
N ASP A 148 5.88 4.46 3.82
CA ASP A 148 7.31 4.72 3.81
C ASP A 148 7.93 4.34 2.47
N TYR A 149 8.68 5.27 1.87
CA TYR A 149 9.48 4.94 0.69
C TYR A 149 10.70 4.11 1.08
N VAL A 150 10.74 2.86 0.62
CA VAL A 150 11.79 1.91 1.00
C VAL A 150 12.85 1.67 -0.08
N GLY A 151 12.68 2.25 -1.27
CA GLY A 151 13.66 2.24 -2.35
C GLY A 151 13.09 1.77 -3.70
N LEU A 152 14.00 1.31 -4.56
CA LEU A 152 13.68 0.73 -5.86
C LEU A 152 13.87 -0.78 -5.80
N TYR A 153 12.83 -1.55 -6.15
CA TYR A 153 12.86 -3.02 -6.09
C TYR A 153 12.41 -3.63 -7.40
N ASN A 154 12.99 -4.78 -7.73
CA ASN A 154 12.64 -5.56 -8.91
C ASN A 154 11.34 -6.32 -8.64
N LYS A 155 10.33 -6.10 -9.49
CA LYS A 155 8.99 -6.69 -9.33
C LYS A 155 8.94 -8.21 -9.43
N GLU A 156 9.91 -8.84 -10.09
CA GLU A 156 9.93 -10.29 -10.30
C GLU A 156 10.66 -11.02 -9.17
N THR A 157 11.57 -10.34 -8.47
CA THR A 157 12.42 -10.97 -7.45
C THR A 157 12.20 -10.42 -6.05
N GLY A 158 11.56 -9.26 -5.88
CA GLY A 158 11.41 -8.61 -4.59
C GLY A 158 12.72 -8.05 -4.02
N VAL A 159 13.79 -7.97 -4.82
CA VAL A 159 15.12 -7.51 -4.37
C VAL A 159 15.38 -6.08 -4.83
N LYS A 160 16.10 -5.30 -4.02
CA LYS A 160 16.54 -3.93 -4.38
C LYS A 160 17.28 -3.91 -5.73
N ASP A 161 16.86 -3.00 -6.59
CA ASP A 161 17.38 -2.80 -7.94
C ASP A 161 17.34 -1.31 -8.29
N GLU A 162 18.47 -0.61 -8.10
CA GLU A 162 18.57 0.84 -8.34
C GLU A 162 18.55 1.20 -9.84
N GLU A 163 18.74 0.23 -10.73
CA GLU A 163 18.83 0.48 -12.18
C GLU A 163 17.50 0.22 -12.89
N ASN A 164 16.81 -0.87 -12.51
CA ASN A 164 15.58 -1.31 -13.17
C ASN A 164 14.39 -1.49 -12.21
N GLY A 165 14.57 -1.19 -10.93
CA GLY A 165 13.52 -1.34 -9.93
C GLY A 165 12.42 -0.28 -10.03
N LEU A 166 11.29 -0.60 -9.41
CA LEU A 166 10.13 0.30 -9.29
C LEU A 166 10.12 0.97 -7.92
N PRO A 167 9.61 2.20 -7.81
CA PRO A 167 9.32 2.83 -6.53
C PRO A 167 8.52 1.88 -5.64
N THR A 168 9.02 1.66 -4.43
CA THR A 168 8.45 0.70 -3.49
C THR A 168 8.05 1.41 -2.21
N LEU A 169 6.79 1.21 -1.81
CA LEU A 169 6.17 1.80 -0.63
C LEU A 169 5.86 0.73 0.39
N TYR A 170 6.31 0.89 1.62
CA TYR A 170 5.87 0.07 2.74
C TYR A 170 4.58 0.65 3.33
N VAL A 171 3.55 -0.17 3.49
CA VAL A 171 2.26 0.23 4.07
C VAL A 171 2.40 0.29 5.59
N CYS A 172 2.32 1.48 6.16
CA CYS A 172 2.39 1.66 7.61
C CYS A 172 1.01 1.44 8.22
N CYS A 173 0.90 0.45 9.10
CA CYS A 173 -0.32 0.18 9.85
C CYS A 173 -0.10 0.31 11.37
N GLY A 174 -1.00 1.04 12.02
CA GLY A 174 -1.08 1.19 13.47
C GLY A 174 -2.05 0.19 14.12
N SER A 175 -1.88 0.02 15.43
CA SER A 175 -2.74 -0.77 16.34
C SER A 175 -3.70 0.10 17.14
#